data_AF-A0A941WBM0-F1
#
_entry.id   AF-A0A941WBM0-F1
#
_cell.length_a   1.000
_cell.length_b   1.000
_cell.length_c   1.000
_cell.angle_alpha   90.00
_cell.angle_beta   90.00
_cell.angle_gamma   90.00
#
_symmetry.space_group_name_H-M   'P 1'
#
loop_
_entity.id
_entity.type
_entity.pdbx_description
1 polymer ?
#
loop_
_entity_poly.entity_id
_entity_poly.type
_entity_poly.pdbx_seq_one_letter_code
_entity_poly.pdbx_strand_id
1 'polypeptide(L)'
;IIALSGICLYTVPELVQTFSLVRIIILILAGSLGGYSIILAGAFFLIYLVSFEDFKTPLLAPYAPMILYDKRDGFYKGALTSQKERPVVFKSPNKTRLKIKEDA
;
A
#
# COMPACT_ATOMS: atom_id res chain seq x y z
N ILE A 1 3.32 -10.79 -23.10
CA ILE A 1 3.17 -10.91 -21.63
C ILE A 1 4.52 -11.15 -20.94
N ILE A 2 5.31 -12.16 -21.34
CA ILE A 2 6.62 -12.46 -20.70
C ILE A 2 7.63 -11.29 -20.85
N ALA A 3 7.81 -10.76 -22.06
CA ALA A 3 8.75 -9.65 -22.31
C ALA A 3 8.44 -8.41 -21.46
N LEU A 4 7.17 -7.98 -21.45
CA LEU A 4 6.72 -6.84 -20.65
C LEU A 4 6.93 -7.08 -19.15
N SER A 5 6.53 -8.25 -18.64
CA SER A 5 6.76 -8.60 -17.23
C SER A 5 8.24 -8.66 -16.84
N GLY A 6 9.12 -9.05 -17.77
CA GLY A 6 10.56 -9.11 -17.56
C GLY A 6 11.18 -7.72 -17.42
N ILE A 7 10.75 -6.76 -18.23
CA ILE A 7 11.24 -5.38 -18.16
C ILE A 7 10.82 -4.73 -16.83
N CYS A 8 9.61 -4.98 -16.35
CA CYS A 8 9.12 -4.43 -15.07
C CYS A 8 9.96 -4.86 -13.85
N LEU A 9 10.62 -6.02 -13.89
CA LEU A 9 11.47 -6.48 -12.78
C LEU A 9 12.66 -5.55 -12.54
N TYR A 10 13.14 -4.86 -13.57
CA TYR A 10 14.26 -3.94 -13.46
C TYR A 10 13.92 -2.57 -12.87
N THR A 11 12.65 -2.33 -12.50
CA THR A 11 12.26 -1.11 -11.77
C THR A 11 12.85 -1.06 -10.37
N VAL A 12 13.08 -2.22 -9.74
CA VAL A 12 13.72 -2.36 -8.42
C VAL A 12 14.78 -3.46 -8.51
N PRO A 13 16.03 -3.12 -8.90
CA PRO A 13 17.06 -4.10 -9.24
C PRO A 13 17.43 -5.01 -8.06
N GLU A 14 17.36 -4.50 -6.83
CA GLU A 14 17.69 -5.24 -5.61
C GLU A 14 16.77 -6.45 -5.36
N LEU A 15 15.53 -6.42 -5.86
CA LEU A 15 14.52 -7.46 -5.63
C LEU A 15 14.31 -8.37 -6.86
N VAL A 16 15.11 -8.23 -7.93
CA VAL A 16 14.93 -8.99 -9.18
C VAL A 16 14.91 -10.50 -8.95
N GLN A 17 15.82 -11.02 -8.11
CA GLN A 17 15.88 -12.45 -7.79
C GLN A 17 14.61 -12.93 -7.10
N THR A 18 14.18 -12.21 -6.05
CA THR A 18 12.97 -12.51 -5.28
C THR A 18 11.71 -12.47 -6.14
N PHE A 19 11.51 -11.38 -6.90
CA PHE A 19 10.33 -11.27 -7.76
C PHE A 19 10.34 -12.27 -8.91
N SER A 20 11.51 -12.68 -9.41
CA SER A 20 11.61 -13.73 -10.42
C SER A 20 11.12 -15.08 -9.91
N LEU A 21 11.45 -15.44 -8.66
CA LEU A 21 10.97 -16.67 -8.02
C LEU A 21 9.45 -16.62 -7.79
N VAL A 22 8.94 -15.51 -7.23
CA VAL A 22 7.50 -15.31 -7.03
C VAL A 22 6.73 -15.45 -8.35
N ARG A 23 7.27 -14.89 -9.45
CA ARG A 23 6.67 -15.00 -10.78
C ARG A 23 6.56 -16.45 -11.25
N ILE A 24 7.63 -17.24 -11.08
CA ILE A 24 7.62 -18.66 -11.49
C ILE A 24 6.58 -19.43 -10.69
N ILE A 25 6.46 -19.18 -9.39
CA ILE A 25 5.45 -19.82 -8.54
C ILE A 25 4.04 -19.48 -9.01
N ILE A 26 3.74 -18.20 -9.25
CA ILE A 26 2.41 -17.77 -9.72
C ILE A 26 2.12 -18.34 -11.11
N LEU A 27 3.12 -18.46 -11.99
CA LEU A 27 2.95 -19.05 -13.32
C LEU A 27 2.61 -20.54 -13.25
N ILE A 28 3.26 -21.29 -12.36
CA ILE A 28 2.94 -22.71 -12.12
C ILE A 28 1.53 -22.86 -11.55
N LEU A 29 1.15 -22.02 -10.59
CA LEU A 29 -0.20 -22.02 -10.01
C LEU A 29 -1.26 -21.64 -11.04
N ALA A 30 -0.97 -20.67 -11.91
CA ALA A 30 -1.84 -20.27 -13.02
C ALA A 30 -1.96 -21.34 -14.09
N GLY A 31 -0.89 -22.05 -14.40
CA GLY A 31 -0.93 -23.20 -15.31
C GLY A 31 -1.75 -24.36 -14.75
N SER A 32 -1.73 -24.57 -13.43
CA SER A 32 -2.38 -25.71 -12.78
C SER A 32 -3.85 -25.47 -12.45
N LEU A 33 -4.18 -24.34 -11.80
CA LEU A 33 -5.53 -23.99 -11.35
C LEU A 33 -6.23 -22.95 -12.26
N GLY A 34 -5.58 -22.52 -13.34
CA GLY A 34 -6.12 -21.50 -14.24
C GLY A 34 -6.26 -20.12 -13.60
N GLY A 35 -7.17 -19.30 -14.13
CA GLY A 35 -7.39 -17.92 -13.67
C GLY A 35 -7.85 -17.79 -12.20
N TYR A 36 -8.38 -18.86 -11.61
CA TYR A 36 -8.74 -18.90 -10.18
C TYR A 36 -7.53 -18.58 -9.28
N SER A 37 -6.36 -19.13 -9.62
CA SER A 37 -5.11 -18.87 -8.90
C SER A 37 -4.71 -17.40 -8.84
N ILE A 38 -5.07 -16.59 -9.86
CA ILE A 38 -4.73 -15.17 -9.93
C ILE A 38 -5.52 -14.40 -8.87
N ILE A 39 -6.81 -14.72 -8.74
CA ILE A 39 -7.67 -14.13 -7.70
C ILE A 39 -7.18 -14.56 -6.32
N LEU A 40 -6.84 -15.85 -6.14
CA LEU A 40 -6.35 -16.39 -4.88
C LEU A 40 -5.01 -15.77 -4.48
N ALA A 41 -4.05 -15.68 -5.40
CA ALA A 41 -2.75 -15.06 -5.18
C ALA A 41 -2.91 -13.57 -4.85
N GLY A 42 -3.78 -12.86 -5.58
CA GLY A 42 -4.11 -11.46 -5.27
C GLY A 42 -4.68 -11.28 -3.86
N ALA A 43 -5.63 -12.13 -3.45
CA ALA A 43 -6.18 -12.11 -2.10
C ALA A 43 -5.11 -12.42 -1.03
N PHE A 44 -4.25 -13.41 -1.28
CA PHE A 44 -3.14 -13.75 -0.39
C PHE A 44 -2.19 -12.56 -0.19
N PHE A 45 -1.79 -11.88 -1.27
CA PHE A 45 -0.96 -10.68 -1.18
C PHE A 45 -1.68 -9.56 -0.41
N LEU A 46 -2.96 -9.32 -0.66
CA LEU A 46 -3.70 -8.29 0.08
C LEU A 46 -3.72 -8.57 1.59
N ILE A 47 -3.99 -9.81 2.00
CA ILE A 47 -3.99 -10.21 3.41
C ILE A 47 -2.58 -10.04 4.03
N TYR A 48 -1.55 -10.43 3.27
CA TYR A 48 -0.16 -10.27 3.68
C TYR A 48 0.19 -8.80 3.90
N LEU A 49 -0.14 -7.91 2.95
CA LEU A 49 0.14 -6.49 3.08
C LEU A 49 -0.68 -5.83 4.22
N VAL A 50 -1.93 -6.25 4.47
CA VAL A 50 -2.75 -5.72 5.58
C VAL A 50 -2.12 -6.06 6.93
N SER A 51 -1.49 -7.23 7.04
CA SER A 51 -0.81 -7.69 8.25
C SER A 51 0.61 -7.14 8.39
N PHE A 52 1.13 -6.51 7.34
CA PHE A 52 2.48 -5.94 7.32
C PHE A 52 2.47 -4.56 7.98
N GLU A 53 3.11 -4.46 9.14
CA GLU A 53 3.32 -3.21 9.87
C GLU A 53 4.77 -2.77 9.77
N ASP A 54 4.98 -1.51 9.37
CA ASP A 54 6.29 -0.87 9.37
C ASP A 54 6.29 0.26 10.40
N PHE A 55 7.22 0.22 11.35
CA PHE A 55 7.33 1.21 12.44
C PHE A 55 6.00 1.51 13.18
N LYS A 56 5.21 0.46 13.48
CA LYS A 56 3.88 0.53 14.12
C LYS A 56 2.80 1.25 13.30
N THR A 57 3.06 1.51 12.03
CA THR A 57 2.07 1.98 11.08
C THR A 57 1.82 0.90 10.02
N PRO A 58 0.56 0.50 9.81
CA PRO A 58 0.22 -0.50 8.81
C PRO A 58 0.46 0.06 7.41
N LEU A 59 1.05 -0.75 6.54
CA LEU A 59 1.46 -0.35 5.19
C LEU A 59 0.29 0.13 4.32
N LEU A 60 -0.91 -0.42 4.55
CA LEU A 60 -2.14 -0.07 3.84
C LEU A 60 -2.92 1.11 4.42
N ALA A 61 -2.38 1.84 5.40
CA ALA A 61 -3.02 3.07 5.88
C ALA A 61 -3.18 4.09 4.74
N PRO A 62 -4.35 4.74 4.55
CA PRO A 62 -5.55 4.79 5.40
C PRO A 62 -6.68 3.80 5.01
N TYR A 63 -6.42 2.85 4.12
CA TYR A 63 -7.40 1.87 3.65
C TYR A 63 -7.56 0.69 4.63
N ALA A 64 -6.46 0.26 5.24
CA ALA A 64 -6.45 -0.66 6.37
C ALA A 64 -5.40 -0.16 7.39
N PRO A 65 -5.81 0.25 8.60
CA PRO A 65 -7.15 0.30 9.19
C PRO A 65 -7.98 1.41 8.56
N MET A 66 -9.27 1.14 8.37
CA MET A 66 -10.16 2.09 7.71
C MET A 66 -10.53 3.23 8.67
N ILE A 67 -9.78 4.33 8.63
CA ILE A 67 -10.05 5.55 9.41
C ILE A 67 -10.65 6.60 8.47
N LEU A 68 -11.97 6.81 8.55
CA LEU A 68 -12.71 7.75 7.70
C LEU A 68 -12.11 9.17 7.70
N TYR A 69 -11.55 9.59 8.82
CA TYR A 69 -10.90 10.88 8.97
C TYR A 69 -9.61 11.01 8.13
N ASP A 70 -8.82 9.93 8.05
CA ASP A 70 -7.53 9.88 7.35
C ASP A 70 -7.69 9.60 5.84
N LYS A 71 -8.91 9.28 5.38
CA LYS A 71 -9.20 9.03 3.94
C LYS A 71 -9.06 10.26 3.06
N ARG A 72 -9.06 11.47 3.64
CA ARG A 72 -8.89 12.75 2.93
C ARG A 72 -7.53 12.90 2.24
N ASP A 73 -6.58 12.02 2.51
CA ASP A 73 -5.33 11.89 1.78
C ASP A 73 -5.23 10.60 0.95
N GLY A 74 -6.17 9.66 1.13
CA GLY A 74 -6.10 8.33 0.52
C GLY A 74 -6.54 8.30 -0.94
N PHE A 75 -7.73 8.80 -1.24
CA PHE A 75 -8.29 8.75 -2.60
C PHE A 75 -8.02 10.04 -3.40
N TYR A 76 -8.14 11.18 -2.74
CA TYR A 76 -7.89 12.49 -3.31
C TYR A 76 -7.12 13.32 -2.28
N LYS A 77 -6.01 13.94 -2.67
CA LYS A 77 -5.19 14.75 -1.77
C LYS A 77 -5.81 16.14 -1.60
N GLY A 78 -6.40 16.40 -0.43
CA GLY A 78 -6.91 17.73 -0.08
C GLY A 78 -5.82 18.79 0.07
N ALA A 79 -6.22 20.07 0.05
CA ALA A 79 -5.31 21.18 0.33
C ALA A 79 -4.74 21.11 1.76
N LEU A 80 -3.45 21.39 1.92
CA LEU A 80 -2.74 21.28 3.21
C LEU A 80 -3.35 22.16 4.31
N THR A 81 -3.94 23.30 3.94
CA THR A 81 -4.61 24.24 4.86
C THR A 81 -5.97 23.72 5.35
N SER A 82 -6.63 22.86 4.57
CA SER A 82 -7.91 22.23 4.95
C SER A 82 -7.73 21.09 5.97
N GLN A 83 -6.50 20.58 6.09
CA GLN A 83 -6.13 19.48 6.99
C GLN A 83 -5.59 20.01 8.32
N LYS A 84 -6.50 20.25 9.26
CA LYS A 84 -6.16 20.78 10.59
C LYS A 84 -5.40 19.78 11.46
N GLU A 85 -5.75 18.49 11.39
CA GLU A 85 -5.17 17.45 12.24
C GLU A 85 -4.31 16.45 11.45
N ARG A 86 -3.41 15.78 12.17
CA ARG A 86 -2.57 14.71 11.61
C ARG A 86 -3.34 13.39 11.55
N PRO A 87 -3.00 12.51 10.59
CA PRO A 87 -3.60 11.18 10.53
C PRO A 87 -3.41 10.42 11.84
N VAL A 88 -4.50 9.83 12.32
CA VAL A 88 -4.55 9.11 13.61
C VAL A 88 -3.66 7.86 13.57
N VAL A 89 -3.45 7.29 12.37
CA VAL A 89 -2.56 6.14 12.17
C VAL A 89 -1.16 6.34 12.75
N PHE A 90 -0.59 7.55 12.66
CA PHE A 90 0.78 7.81 13.14
C PHE A 90 0.91 7.85 14.67
N LYS A 91 -0.19 7.85 15.42
CA LYS A 91 -0.21 7.92 16.90
C LYS A 91 0.71 9.03 17.47
N SER A 92 0.82 10.16 16.77
CA SER A 92 1.68 11.28 17.20
C SER A 92 1.10 11.95 18.46
N PRO A 93 1.93 12.31 19.46
CA PRO A 93 1.46 13.06 20.64
C PRO A 93 0.86 14.43 20.27
N ASN A 94 1.33 15.04 19.18
CA ASN A 94 0.81 16.30 18.69
C ASN A 94 -0.18 16.07 17.53
N LYS A 95 -1.46 16.29 17.82
CA LYS A 95 -2.57 16.10 16.87
C LYS A 95 -2.66 17.21 15.82
N THR A 96 -2.16 18.40 16.11
CA THR A 96 -2.24 19.55 15.19
C THR A 96 -1.21 19.43 14.07
N ARG A 97 -1.66 19.55 12.81
CA ARG A 97 -0.77 19.47 11.63
C ARG A 97 -0.08 20.80 11.37
N LEU A 98 -0.86 21.87 11.26
CA LEU A 98 -0.40 23.25 11.05
C LEU A 98 -1.03 24.15 12.12
N LYS A 99 -0.21 24.96 12.79
CA LYS A 99 -0.69 26.06 13.63
C LYS A 99 -0.90 27.27 12.74
N ILE A 100 -2.08 27.39 12.16
CA ILE A 100 -2.47 28.59 11.42
C ILE A 100 -2.82 29.63 12.49
N LYS A 101 -2.07 30.75 12.55
CA LYS A 101 -2.56 31.93 13.25
C LYS A 101 -3.72 32.47 12.41
N GLU A 102 -4.93 32.40 12.95
CA GLU A 102 -6.01 33.26 12.47
C GLU A 102 -5.63 34.67 12.93
N ASP A 103 -4.83 35.36 12.10
CA ASP A 103 -4.59 36.79 12.26
C ASP A 103 -5.93 37.49 12.03
N ALA A 104 -6.60 37.83 13.14
CA ALA A 104 -7.80 38.67 13.18
C ALA A 104 -7.39 40.14 13.32
#